data_AF-A0A1B6HKI9-F1
#
_entry.id   AF-A0A1B6HKI9-F1
#
_cell.length_a   1.000
_cell.length_b   1.000
_cell.length_c   1.000
_cell.angle_alpha   90.00
_cell.angle_beta   90.00
_cell.angle_gamma   90.00
#
_symmetry.space_group_name_H-M   'P 1'
#
loop_
_entity.id
_entity.type
_entity.pdbx_description
1 polymer ?
#
loop_
_entity_poly.entity_id
_entity_poly.type
_entity_poly.pdbx_seq_one_letter_code
_entity_poly.pdbx_strand_id
1 'polypeptide(L)'
;DILSYQLKQFNIDGEKTIIQNPSDIHKKTYEKFEFAVHEVYALDVLISSGQGEGREMDTRVSIYKKTDEAYQLKLKASRMFYSEVNRKYGTMPFNLRNFEEEKKAKMGVTECVNH
;
A
#
# COMPACT_ATOMS: atom_id res chain seq x y z
N ASP A 1 -5.62 -5.73 -10.00
CA ASP A 1 -4.49 -5.99 -10.90
C ASP A 1 -3.24 -6.22 -10.07
N ILE A 2 -2.20 -6.83 -10.66
CA ILE A 2 -0.92 -7.04 -9.98
C ILE A 2 0.09 -6.04 -10.56
N LEU A 3 0.74 -5.29 -9.66
CA LEU A 3 1.70 -4.24 -10.00
C LEU A 3 3.05 -4.57 -9.37
N SER A 4 4.08 -4.56 -10.20
CA SER A 4 5.48 -4.52 -9.77
C SER A 4 5.96 -3.07 -9.78
N TYR A 5 6.67 -2.64 -8.74
CA TYR A 5 7.00 -1.23 -8.53
C TYR A 5 8.50 -0.97 -8.64
N GLN A 6 8.85 0.22 -9.15
CA GLN A 6 10.15 0.81 -8.92
C GLN A 6 10.33 1.10 -7.43
N LEU A 7 11.50 0.77 -6.89
CA LEU A 7 11.90 1.08 -5.52
C LEU A 7 12.83 2.27 -5.50
N LYS A 8 12.60 3.18 -4.55
CA LYS A 8 13.49 4.28 -4.20
C LYS A 8 13.74 4.27 -2.69
N GLN A 9 14.69 5.07 -2.22
CA GLN A 9 14.92 5.20 -0.79
C GLN A 9 13.64 5.69 -0.10
N PHE A 10 13.15 4.93 0.88
CA PHE A 10 11.91 5.21 1.62
C PHE A 10 10.62 5.27 0.79
N ASN A 11 10.62 4.77 -0.46
CA ASN A 11 9.43 4.64 -1.29
C ASN A 11 9.42 3.27 -1.99
N ILE A 12 8.44 2.45 -1.63
CA ILE A 12 8.30 1.07 -2.15
C ILE A 12 7.35 0.97 -3.34
N ASP A 13 6.62 2.03 -3.64
CA ASP A 13 5.61 2.14 -4.68
C ASP A 13 5.89 3.36 -5.56
N GLY A 14 7.07 3.33 -6.19
CA GLY A 14 7.50 4.36 -7.12
C GLY A 14 6.62 4.45 -8.38
N GLU A 15 6.76 5.56 -9.09
CA GLU A 15 5.92 5.94 -10.24
C GLU A 15 5.97 4.95 -11.41
N LYS A 16 7.14 4.34 -11.68
CA LYS A 16 7.29 3.36 -12.76
C LYS A 16 6.78 2.00 -12.28
N THR A 17 5.67 1.55 -12.87
CA THR A 17 5.00 0.30 -12.50
C THR A 17 4.79 -0.64 -13.67
N ILE A 18 5.11 -1.92 -13.49
CA ILE A 18 4.82 -2.96 -14.48
C ILE A 18 3.50 -3.63 -14.08
N ILE A 19 2.52 -3.62 -14.98
CA ILE A 19 1.21 -4.24 -14.78
C ILE A 19 1.13 -5.61 -15.46
N GLN A 20 0.72 -6.63 -14.71
CA GLN A 20 0.48 -7.98 -15.23
C GLN A 20 -0.99 -8.13 -15.65
N ASN A 21 -1.23 -8.71 -16.82
CA ASN A 21 -2.56 -8.98 -17.39
C ASN A 21 -3.52 -7.75 -17.36
N PRO A 22 -3.13 -6.59 -17.93
CA PRO A 22 -3.93 -5.38 -17.84
C PRO A 22 -5.23 -5.47 -18.63
N SER A 23 -6.31 -4.92 -18.06
CA SER A 23 -7.56 -4.63 -18.80
C SER A 23 -7.33 -3.59 -19.91
N ASP A 24 -8.25 -3.49 -20.87
CA ASP A 24 -8.13 -2.49 -21.95
C ASP A 24 -8.20 -1.05 -21.46
N ILE A 25 -8.87 -0.80 -20.33
CA ILE A 25 -8.84 0.50 -19.66
C ILE A 25 -7.43 0.77 -19.13
N HIS A 26 -6.84 -0.19 -18.42
CA HIS A 26 -5.49 -0.04 -17.86
C HIS A 26 -4.44 0.18 -18.94
N LYS A 27 -4.51 -0.53 -20.08
CA LYS A 27 -3.58 -0.30 -21.21
C LYS A 27 -3.60 1.13 -21.75
N LYS A 28 -4.72 1.86 -21.59
CA LYS A 28 -4.86 3.25 -22.04
C LYS A 28 -4.46 4.26 -20.98
N THR A 29 -4.65 3.94 -19.70
CA THR A 29 -4.37 4.86 -18.58
C THR A 29 -2.95 4.75 -18.05
N TYR A 30 -2.30 3.59 -18.15
CA TYR A 30 -0.93 3.41 -17.68
C TYR A 30 0.07 4.01 -18.66
N GLU A 31 0.95 4.86 -18.13
CA GLU A 31 2.02 5.47 -18.90
C GLU A 31 3.10 4.43 -19.22
N LYS A 32 3.52 4.40 -20.48
CA LYS A 32 4.66 3.58 -20.91
C LYS A 32 5.94 4.26 -20.46
N PHE A 33 6.89 3.47 -19.99
CA PHE A 33 8.22 3.96 -19.62
C PHE A 33 9.30 3.03 -20.16
N GLU A 34 10.51 3.56 -20.22
CA GLU A 34 11.72 2.78 -20.48
C GLU A 34 12.50 2.59 -19.18
N PHE A 35 13.09 1.41 -19.03
CA PHE A 35 14.02 1.12 -17.93
C PHE A 35 15.28 1.95 -18.09
N ALA A 36 15.81 2.45 -16.98
CA ALA A 36 17.07 3.18 -16.94
C ALA A 36 18.11 2.48 -16.06
N VAL A 37 19.39 2.78 -16.31
CA VAL A 37 20.50 2.27 -15.50
C VAL A 37 20.39 2.78 -14.06
N HIS A 38 20.75 1.94 -13.10
CA HIS A 38 20.69 2.22 -11.65
C HIS A 38 19.27 2.30 -11.06
N GLU A 39 18.24 1.92 -11.80
CA GLU A 39 16.90 1.73 -11.24
C GLU A 39 16.79 0.37 -10.53
N VAL A 40 16.00 0.33 -9.46
CA VAL A 40 15.71 -0.89 -8.68
C VAL A 40 14.21 -1.15 -8.77
N TYR A 41 13.84 -2.42 -8.95
CA TYR A 41 12.43 -2.84 -9.05
C TYR A 41 12.16 -4.06 -8.17
N ALA A 42 10.98 -4.08 -7.54
CA ALA A 42 10.40 -5.29 -6.95
C ALA A 42 9.45 -5.90 -7.99
N LEU A 43 9.83 -7.07 -8.52
CA LEU A 43 9.00 -7.83 -9.44
C LEU A 43 8.13 -8.81 -8.67
N ASP A 44 6.81 -8.64 -8.77
CA ASP A 44 5.82 -9.51 -8.19
C ASP A 44 5.11 -10.30 -9.29
N VAL A 45 5.17 -11.63 -9.20
CA VAL A 45 4.67 -12.57 -10.22
C VAL A 45 3.66 -13.49 -9.58
N LEU A 46 2.38 -13.21 -9.81
CA LEU A 46 1.27 -14.02 -9.33
C LEU A 46 0.63 -14.74 -10.51
N ILE A 47 0.66 -16.07 -10.46
CA ILE A 47 0.08 -16.92 -11.49
C ILE A 47 -1.01 -17.77 -10.85
N SER A 48 -2.19 -17.79 -11.45
CA SER A 48 -3.31 -18.63 -11.04
C SER A 48 -3.43 -19.82 -11.97
N SER A 49 -3.74 -21.01 -11.43
CA SER A 49 -4.19 -22.15 -12.23
C SER A 49 -5.65 -22.04 -12.67
N GLY A 50 -6.38 -21.02 -12.19
CA GLY A 50 -7.76 -20.71 -12.56
C GLY A 50 -7.86 -19.55 -13.54
N GLN A 51 -8.93 -18.74 -13.43
CA GLN A 51 -9.20 -17.62 -14.33
C GLN A 51 -8.27 -16.41 -14.14
N GLY A 52 -7.50 -16.36 -13.05
CA GLY A 52 -6.60 -15.22 -12.76
C GLY A 52 -7.29 -13.93 -12.37
N GLU A 53 -8.60 -13.97 -12.09
CA GLU A 53 -9.38 -12.83 -11.60
C GLU A 53 -9.39 -12.80 -10.07
N GLY A 54 -8.70 -11.83 -9.48
CA GLY A 54 -8.75 -11.58 -8.04
C GLY A 54 -10.14 -11.15 -7.60
N ARG A 55 -10.60 -11.66 -6.45
CA ARG A 55 -11.87 -11.28 -5.83
C ARG A 55 -11.61 -10.84 -4.41
N GLU A 56 -12.24 -9.74 -4.00
CA GLU A 56 -12.22 -9.31 -2.62
C GLU A 56 -13.09 -10.27 -1.79
N MET A 57 -12.58 -10.61 -0.61
CA MET A 57 -13.24 -11.48 0.36
C MET A 57 -13.45 -10.69 1.65
N ASP A 58 -14.34 -11.13 2.53
CA ASP A 58 -14.65 -10.49 3.82
C ASP A 58 -13.51 -10.61 4.87
N THR A 59 -12.29 -10.88 4.44
CA THR A 59 -11.13 -10.96 5.32
C THR A 59 -10.71 -9.56 5.75
N ARG A 60 -10.61 -9.35 7.06
CA ARG A 60 -10.20 -8.06 7.61
C ARG A 60 -8.80 -7.66 7.14
N VAL A 61 -8.69 -6.47 6.54
CA VAL A 61 -7.41 -5.85 6.22
C VAL A 61 -6.62 -5.56 7.50
N SER A 62 -5.35 -5.98 7.53
CA SER A 62 -4.45 -5.80 8.67
C SER A 62 -3.10 -5.18 8.30
N ILE A 63 -2.81 -5.04 7.00
CA ILE A 63 -1.59 -4.44 6.48
C ILE A 63 -1.93 -3.07 5.91
N TYR A 64 -1.20 -2.06 6.34
CA TYR A 64 -1.41 -0.67 5.94
C TYR A 64 -0.06 -0.01 5.65
N LYS A 65 -0.09 1.08 4.88
CA LYS A 65 1.06 1.94 4.61
C LYS A 65 0.58 3.38 4.73
N LYS A 66 1.41 4.25 5.34
CA LYS A 66 1.12 5.69 5.42
C LYS A 66 1.20 6.31 4.02
N THR A 67 0.27 7.20 3.68
CA THR A 67 0.33 8.05 2.49
C THR A 67 0.97 9.40 2.83
N ASP A 68 1.24 10.20 1.80
CA ASP A 68 1.71 11.59 1.95
C ASP A 68 0.55 12.60 2.08
N GLU A 69 -0.70 12.09 2.12
CA GLU A 69 -1.88 12.92 2.26
C GLU A 69 -1.93 13.58 3.65
N ALA A 70 -2.21 14.88 3.65
CA ALA A 70 -2.31 15.67 4.86
C ALA A 70 -3.78 15.83 5.26
N TYR A 71 -4.17 15.12 6.31
CA TYR A 71 -5.50 15.24 6.90
C TYR A 71 -5.43 15.54 8.40
N GLN A 72 -6.29 16.44 8.88
CA GLN A 72 -6.37 16.79 10.30
C GLN A 72 -7.29 15.83 11.05
N LEU A 73 -6.71 14.75 11.57
CA LEU A 73 -7.43 13.73 12.36
C LEU A 73 -8.15 14.32 13.57
N LYS A 74 -9.44 14.02 13.70
CA LYS A 74 -10.36 14.54 14.72
C LYS A 74 -10.32 13.69 16.00
N LEU A 75 -10.16 12.37 15.90
CA LEU A 75 -10.14 11.51 17.09
C LEU A 75 -8.75 11.48 17.74
N LYS A 76 -8.73 11.52 19.08
CA LYS A 76 -7.48 11.38 19.85
C LYS A 76 -6.80 10.04 19.59
N ALA A 77 -7.58 8.97 19.47
CA ALA A 77 -7.07 7.62 19.19
C ALA A 77 -6.31 7.57 17.85
N SER A 78 -6.89 8.14 16.78
CA SER A 78 -6.27 8.18 15.46
C SER A 78 -4.99 9.01 15.44
N ARG A 79 -4.97 10.17 16.11
CA ARG A 79 -3.75 10.99 16.23
C ARG A 79 -2.62 10.24 16.94
N MET A 80 -2.92 9.54 18.04
CA MET A 80 -1.93 8.73 18.76
C MET A 80 -1.41 7.59 17.90
N PHE A 81 -2.31 6.88 17.22
CA PHE A 81 -1.97 5.80 16.29
C PHE A 81 -1.09 6.29 15.14
N TYR A 82 -1.45 7.37 14.45
CA TYR A 82 -0.69 7.93 13.34
C TYR A 82 0.71 8.40 13.78
N SER A 83 0.82 9.00 14.98
CA SER A 83 2.11 9.39 15.56
C SER A 83 3.02 8.18 15.83
N GLU A 84 2.45 7.08 16.36
CA GLU A 84 3.19 5.83 16.55
C GLU A 84 3.63 5.22 15.22
N VAL A 85 2.75 5.19 14.22
CA VAL A 85 3.07 4.73 12.86
C VAL A 85 4.23 5.51 12.27
N ASN A 86 4.15 6.84 12.30
CA ASN A 86 5.18 7.70 11.73
C ASN A 86 6.55 7.50 12.41
N ARG A 87 6.55 7.27 13.73
CA ARG A 87 7.77 7.02 14.51
C ARG A 87 8.36 5.62 14.28
N LYS A 88 7.52 4.57 14.21
CA LYS A 88 7.98 3.18 14.14
C LYS A 88 8.24 2.71 12.70
N TYR A 89 7.41 3.12 11.75
CA TYR A 89 7.40 2.56 10.39
C TYR A 89 7.68 3.61 9.30
N GLY A 90 7.46 4.90 9.58
CA GLY A 90 7.65 5.95 8.60
C GLY A 90 6.72 5.78 7.39
N THR A 91 7.30 5.57 6.21
CA THR A 91 6.59 5.32 4.94
C THR A 91 6.46 3.84 4.61
N MET A 92 7.04 2.94 5.41
CA MET A 92 7.02 1.50 5.13
C MET A 92 5.70 0.86 5.56
N PRO A 93 5.27 -0.23 4.88
CA PRO A 93 4.11 -0.99 5.29
C PRO A 93 4.28 -1.62 6.68
N PHE A 94 3.16 -1.78 7.38
CA PHE A 94 3.13 -2.35 8.71
C PHE A 94 1.87 -3.19 8.92
N ASN A 95 1.92 -4.10 9.89
CA ASN A 95 0.78 -4.92 10.30
C ASN A 95 0.23 -4.42 11.65
N LEU A 96 -1.09 -4.33 11.79
CA LEU A 96 -1.76 -3.94 13.05
C LEU A 96 -1.42 -4.84 14.24
N ARG A 97 -1.05 -6.10 14.01
CA ARG A 97 -0.65 -7.04 15.08
C ARG A 97 0.66 -6.66 15.76
N ASN A 98 1.47 -5.79 15.15
CA ASN A 98 2.77 -5.37 15.69
C ASN A 98 2.63 -4.23 16.73
N PHE A 99 1.41 -3.76 16.99
CA PHE A 99 1.13 -2.79 18.04
C PHE A 99 0.86 -3.50 19.36
N GLU A 100 1.37 -2.95 20.47
CA GLU A 100 1.18 -3.51 21.81
C GLU A 100 -0.31 -3.62 22.17
N GLU A 101 -1.10 -2.62 21.80
CA GLU A 101 -2.54 -2.59 22.02
C GLU A 101 -3.31 -2.68 20.71
N GLU A 102 -3.43 -3.90 20.16
CA GLU A 102 -4.09 -4.16 18.88
C GLU A 102 -5.53 -3.60 18.80
N LYS A 103 -6.28 -3.64 19.91
CA LYS A 103 -7.64 -3.06 19.97
C LYS A 103 -7.63 -1.54 19.73
N LYS A 104 -6.67 -0.81 20.31
CA LYS A 104 -6.53 0.64 20.09
C LYS A 104 -6.05 0.94 18.67
N ALA A 105 -5.12 0.14 18.13
CA ALA A 105 -4.68 0.27 16.75
C ALA A 105 -5.84 0.09 15.76
N LYS A 106 -6.68 -0.94 15.98
CA LYS A 106 -7.90 -1.21 15.20
C LYS A 106 -8.92 -0.06 15.25
N MET A 107 -8.99 0.68 16.36
CA MET A 107 -9.87 1.85 16.46
C MET A 107 -9.25 3.09 15.80
N GLY A 108 -7.94 3.31 15.97
CA GLY A 108 -7.24 4.48 15.43
C GLY A 108 -7.07 4.45 13.91
N VAL A 109 -6.93 3.26 13.32
CA VAL A 109 -6.75 3.11 11.87
C VAL A 109 -8.01 3.48 11.08
N THR A 110 -9.21 3.32 11.65
CA THR A 110 -10.47 3.54 10.92
C THR A 110 -10.60 4.95 10.36
N GLU A 111 -10.28 5.98 11.15
CA GLU A 111 -10.31 7.36 10.66
C GLU A 111 -9.24 7.62 9.60
N CYS A 112 -8.05 7.03 9.77
CA CYS A 112 -6.90 7.22 8.87
C CYS A 112 -7.05 6.53 7.52
N VAL A 113 -7.99 5.60 7.38
CA VAL A 113 -8.30 4.92 6.10
C VAL A 113 -9.43 5.65 5.37
N ASN A 114 -10.31 6.31 6.12
CA ASN A 114 -11.44 7.05 5.56
C ASN A 114 -11.05 8.45 5.04
N HIS A 115 -9.85 8.93 5.37
CA HIS A 115 -9.35 10.27 5.09
C HIS A 115 -7.84 10.25 4.93
#